data_AF-A0A1F6DR93-F1
#
_entry.id   AF-A0A1F6DR93-F1
#
_cell.length_a   1.000
_cell.length_b   1.000
_cell.length_c   1.000
_cell.angle_alpha   90.00
_cell.angle_beta   90.00
_cell.angle_gamma   90.00
#
_symmetry.space_group_name_H-M   'P 1'
#
loop_
_entity.id
_entity.type
_entity.pdbx_description
1 polymer ?
#
loop_
_entity_poly.entity_id
_entity_poly.type
_entity_poly.pdbx_seq_one_letter_code
_entity_poly.pdbx_strand_id
1 'polypeptide(L)'
;MIREPDFRRSKVEQLPNGWQKISALGKEFKDFDQIQDRISRETEVDFWGDGTKRKTQVIDGFEDVLREPIGQGFGGFYNTNFTVEQLTFALSRASHPAITKLLSENDSITSAEAIKFLRQESVLRGLKIIDIGCSQVPAFAVAAGALGADAYTVDAQDINPEYKRLLKGHIVLDLNAEHAAEILRKETGGELDLVTESVLGAGRNAPRNLKAPNSATVIKIADTLLKKGGYLYSATVDRELGSALKKVE
;
A
#
# COMPACT_ATOMS: atom_id res chain seq x y z
N MET A 1 9.28 -31.05 -9.93
CA MET A 1 10.18 -30.55 -8.88
C MET A 1 10.50 -29.11 -9.22
N ILE A 2 9.64 -28.18 -8.80
CA ILE A 2 9.82 -26.75 -9.08
C ILE A 2 10.90 -26.29 -8.10
N ARG A 3 12.04 -25.81 -8.62
CA ARG A 3 13.08 -25.23 -7.78
C ARG A 3 12.52 -23.93 -7.19
N GLU A 4 12.41 -23.88 -5.87
CA GLU A 4 12.18 -22.63 -5.15
C GLU A 4 13.23 -21.60 -5.59
N PRO A 5 12.86 -20.34 -5.81
CA PRO A 5 13.84 -19.30 -6.12
C PRO A 5 14.87 -19.22 -4.99
N ASP A 6 16.14 -19.20 -5.35
CA ASP A 6 17.29 -19.21 -4.44
C ASP A 6 17.27 -17.95 -3.56
N PHE A 7 16.73 -18.07 -2.34
CA PHE A 7 16.55 -16.98 -1.37
C PHE A 7 17.87 -16.56 -0.71
N ARG A 8 18.80 -16.01 -1.49
CA ARG A 8 19.93 -15.30 -0.91
C ARG A 8 19.44 -13.95 -0.39
N ARG A 9 19.38 -13.79 0.93
CA ARG A 9 19.27 -12.47 1.59
C ARG A 9 20.34 -11.57 0.97
N SER A 10 19.94 -10.51 0.26
CA SER A 10 20.87 -9.47 -0.14
C SER A 10 21.53 -8.93 1.13
N LYS A 11 22.84 -8.76 1.10
CA LYS A 11 23.53 -7.98 2.13
C LYS A 11 23.06 -6.55 1.92
N VAL A 12 22.06 -6.09 2.66
CA VAL A 12 21.68 -4.69 2.54
C VAL A 12 22.84 -3.84 3.04
N GLU A 13 23.37 -3.07 2.10
CA GLU A 13 24.20 -1.89 2.31
C GLU A 13 23.51 -0.98 3.35
N GLN A 14 24.29 -0.27 4.15
CA GLN A 14 23.78 0.60 5.21
C GLN A 14 22.58 1.44 4.74
N LEU A 15 21.58 1.61 5.61
CA LEU A 15 20.46 2.53 5.35
C LEU A 15 20.99 3.89 4.91
N PRO A 16 20.41 4.52 3.87
CA PRO A 16 20.80 5.87 3.51
C PRO A 16 20.65 6.82 4.70
N ASN A 17 21.54 7.81 4.77
CA ASN A 17 21.44 8.87 5.78
C ASN A 17 20.04 9.52 5.71
N GLY A 18 19.49 9.90 6.86
CA GLY A 18 18.15 10.49 6.94
C GLY A 18 17.00 9.48 6.98
N TRP A 19 17.27 8.17 7.06
CA TRP A 19 16.25 7.13 7.20
C TRP A 19 16.32 6.38 8.53
N GLN A 20 15.15 6.05 9.07
CA GLN A 20 14.99 5.25 10.28
C GLN A 20 14.11 4.02 10.01
N LYS A 21 14.54 2.84 10.48
CA LYS A 21 13.68 1.66 10.50
C LYS A 21 12.55 1.85 11.50
N ILE A 22 11.35 1.49 11.09
CA ILE A 22 10.20 1.44 11.96
C ILE A 22 9.97 -0.01 12.31
N SER A 23 10.25 -0.36 13.56
CA SER A 23 9.96 -1.70 14.06
C SER A 23 8.47 -1.88 14.21
N ALA A 24 7.94 -3.02 13.75
CA ALA A 24 6.56 -3.45 14.04
C ALA A 24 6.28 -3.53 15.56
N LEU A 25 7.32 -3.69 16.39
CA LEU A 25 7.22 -3.70 17.86
C LEU A 25 7.44 -2.31 18.49
N GLY A 26 7.70 -1.29 17.67
CA GLY A 26 7.96 0.07 18.14
C GLY A 26 6.68 0.79 18.56
N LYS A 27 6.79 1.79 19.44
CA LYS A 27 5.66 2.67 19.82
C LYS A 27 4.99 3.34 18.61
N GLU A 28 5.72 3.53 17.51
CA GLU A 28 5.14 4.06 16.29
C GLU A 28 4.11 3.10 15.68
N PHE A 29 4.18 1.78 15.90
CA PHE A 29 3.23 0.78 15.38
C PHE A 29 2.11 0.40 16.36
N LYS A 30 1.99 1.10 17.49
CA LYS A 30 1.21 0.65 18.66
C LYS A 30 -0.22 0.19 18.36
N ASP A 31 -0.85 0.79 17.35
CA ASP A 31 -2.26 0.54 17.05
C ASP A 31 -2.46 -0.26 15.76
N PHE A 32 -1.40 -0.68 15.05
CA PHE A 32 -1.54 -1.38 13.75
C PHE A 32 -2.39 -2.64 13.86
N ASP A 33 -2.02 -3.56 14.76
CA ASP A 33 -2.74 -4.83 14.94
C ASP A 33 -4.18 -4.59 15.41
N GLN A 34 -4.37 -3.65 16.33
CA GLN A 34 -5.70 -3.31 16.84
C GLN A 34 -6.60 -2.70 15.76
N ILE A 35 -6.04 -1.85 14.89
CA ILE A 35 -6.76 -1.30 13.74
C ILE A 35 -7.11 -2.42 12.79
N GLN A 36 -6.16 -3.30 12.45
CA GLN A 36 -6.40 -4.42 11.55
C GLN A 36 -7.55 -5.29 12.06
N ASP A 37 -7.47 -5.74 13.31
CA ASP A 37 -8.50 -6.56 13.95
C ASP A 37 -9.89 -5.90 13.97
N ARG A 38 -9.94 -4.56 14.01
CA ARG A 38 -11.20 -3.79 13.98
C ARG A 38 -11.78 -3.62 12.59
N ILE A 39 -10.94 -3.49 11.56
CA ILE A 39 -11.38 -3.17 10.21
C ILE A 39 -11.43 -4.38 9.27
N SER A 40 -10.84 -5.51 9.64
CA SER A 40 -10.79 -6.69 8.80
C SER A 40 -11.59 -7.87 9.36
N ARG A 41 -11.84 -8.85 8.50
CA ARG A 41 -12.34 -10.17 8.89
C ARG A 41 -11.59 -11.24 8.11
N GLU A 42 -11.56 -12.45 8.67
CA GLU A 42 -11.03 -13.61 7.95
C GLU A 42 -12.07 -14.15 6.94
N THR A 43 -11.60 -14.55 5.77
CA THR A 43 -12.41 -15.23 4.75
C THR A 43 -11.58 -16.19 3.91
N GLU A 44 -12.23 -17.11 3.21
CA GLU A 44 -11.57 -17.98 2.24
C GLU A 44 -11.56 -17.34 0.85
N VAL A 45 -10.38 -17.23 0.25
CA VAL A 45 -10.20 -16.72 -1.12
C VAL A 45 -9.54 -17.77 -2.01
N ASP A 46 -9.88 -17.80 -3.30
CA ASP A 46 -9.25 -18.67 -4.30
C ASP A 46 -7.85 -18.15 -4.66
N PHE A 47 -6.85 -19.01 -4.54
CA PHE A 47 -5.44 -18.70 -4.73
C PHE A 47 -5.07 -18.97 -6.20
N TRP A 48 -4.79 -17.92 -6.98
CA TRP A 48 -4.44 -18.01 -8.42
C TRP A 48 -5.52 -18.59 -9.34
N GLY A 49 -6.74 -18.77 -8.85
CA GLY A 49 -7.84 -19.35 -9.64
C GLY A 49 -7.62 -20.82 -9.99
N ASP A 50 -6.79 -21.53 -9.21
CA ASP A 50 -6.58 -22.98 -9.34
C ASP A 50 -7.52 -23.80 -8.44
N GLY A 51 -8.41 -23.12 -7.71
CA GLY A 51 -9.37 -23.72 -6.78
C GLY A 51 -8.82 -23.94 -5.38
N THR A 52 -7.54 -23.66 -5.14
CA THR A 52 -6.94 -23.73 -3.79
C THR A 52 -7.45 -22.58 -2.95
N LYS A 53 -8.23 -22.88 -1.91
CA LYS A 53 -8.69 -21.85 -0.97
C LYS A 53 -7.68 -21.59 0.13
N ARG A 54 -7.46 -20.32 0.45
CA ARG A 54 -6.68 -19.90 1.63
C ARG A 54 -7.49 -18.92 2.47
N LYS A 55 -7.36 -19.08 3.79
CA LYS A 55 -7.84 -18.08 4.74
C LYS A 55 -6.95 -16.85 4.69
N THR A 56 -7.57 -15.68 4.55
CA THR A 56 -6.87 -14.39 4.54
C THR A 56 -7.73 -13.30 5.16
N GLN A 57 -7.10 -12.19 5.53
CA GLN A 57 -7.80 -11.01 6.01
C GLN A 57 -8.33 -10.21 4.81
N VAL A 58 -9.55 -9.73 4.93
CA VAL A 58 -10.18 -8.82 3.96
C VAL A 58 -10.85 -7.66 4.68
N ILE A 59 -10.99 -6.54 4.00
CA ILE A 59 -11.69 -5.35 4.51
C ILE A 59 -12.91 -5.09 3.63
N ASP A 60 -14.10 -5.18 4.22
CA ASP A 60 -15.37 -4.85 3.59
C ASP A 60 -15.66 -3.33 3.64
N GLY A 61 -16.71 -2.86 2.98
CA GLY A 61 -17.14 -1.46 3.04
C GLY A 61 -16.55 -0.58 1.94
N PHE A 62 -15.97 -1.19 0.91
CA PHE A 62 -15.47 -0.54 -0.30
C PHE A 62 -16.10 -1.10 -1.59
N GLU A 63 -17.07 -2.00 -1.49
CA GLU A 63 -17.69 -2.67 -2.63
C GLU A 63 -18.42 -1.69 -3.56
N ASP A 64 -18.83 -0.53 -3.05
CA ASP A 64 -19.40 0.55 -3.87
C ASP A 64 -18.38 1.22 -4.80
N VAL A 65 -17.09 1.19 -4.46
CA VAL A 65 -16.00 1.82 -5.23
C VAL A 65 -15.05 0.81 -5.90
N LEU A 66 -14.91 -0.38 -5.33
CA LEU A 66 -14.02 -1.45 -5.80
C LEU A 66 -14.77 -2.68 -6.33
N ARG A 67 -16.10 -2.78 -6.13
CA ARG A 67 -16.95 -3.94 -6.48
C ARG A 67 -16.67 -5.21 -5.68
N GLU A 68 -15.57 -5.25 -4.93
CA GLU A 68 -15.17 -6.34 -4.05
C GLU A 68 -14.46 -5.79 -2.79
N PRO A 69 -14.44 -6.56 -1.69
CA PRO A 69 -13.62 -6.25 -0.52
C PRO A 69 -12.12 -6.15 -0.84
N ILE A 70 -11.41 -5.34 -0.07
CA ILE A 70 -9.94 -5.24 -0.17
C ILE A 70 -9.32 -6.55 0.31
N GLY A 71 -8.31 -7.04 -0.41
CA GLY A 71 -7.59 -8.28 -0.09
C GLY A 71 -8.14 -9.53 -0.76
N GLN A 72 -9.19 -9.41 -1.59
CA GLN A 72 -9.77 -10.55 -2.31
C GLN A 72 -9.07 -10.94 -3.62
N GLY A 73 -8.22 -10.07 -4.17
CA GLY A 73 -7.50 -10.27 -5.43
C GLY A 73 -6.28 -11.20 -5.31
N PHE A 74 -6.46 -12.42 -4.79
CA PHE A 74 -5.33 -13.32 -4.58
C PHE A 74 -4.89 -14.04 -5.88
N GLY A 75 -3.71 -13.67 -6.40
CA GLY A 75 -3.09 -14.29 -7.59
C GLY A 75 -3.23 -13.49 -8.89
N GLY A 76 -3.93 -12.37 -8.88
CA GLY A 76 -3.65 -11.24 -9.75
C GLY A 76 -2.76 -10.28 -8.98
N PHE A 77 -1.76 -9.64 -9.59
CA PHE A 77 -0.92 -8.65 -8.91
C PHE A 77 -1.69 -7.36 -8.52
N TYR A 78 -2.98 -7.46 -8.21
CA TYR A 78 -3.92 -6.39 -7.88
C TYR A 78 -4.80 -6.84 -6.70
N ASN A 79 -5.19 -5.91 -5.83
CA ASN A 79 -6.04 -6.18 -4.64
C ASN A 79 -5.60 -7.38 -3.77
N THR A 80 -4.29 -7.61 -3.64
CA THR A 80 -3.72 -8.71 -2.84
C THR A 80 -3.97 -8.51 -1.35
N ASN A 81 -3.76 -9.53 -0.52
CA ASN A 81 -3.84 -9.39 0.95
C ASN A 81 -2.87 -8.33 1.51
N PHE A 82 -1.74 -8.06 0.85
CA PHE A 82 -0.84 -6.95 1.25
C PHE A 82 -1.53 -5.58 1.15
N THR A 83 -2.57 -5.43 0.32
CA THR A 83 -3.38 -4.21 0.23
C THR A 83 -4.09 -3.91 1.55
N VAL A 84 -4.48 -4.94 2.30
CA VAL A 84 -5.03 -4.80 3.67
C VAL A 84 -3.97 -4.18 4.56
N GLU A 85 -2.75 -4.70 4.54
CA GLU A 85 -1.64 -4.18 5.34
C GLU A 85 -1.27 -2.74 4.96
N GLN A 86 -1.27 -2.40 3.66
CA GLN A 86 -1.07 -1.02 3.20
C GLN A 86 -2.13 -0.07 3.79
N LEU A 87 -3.40 -0.47 3.76
CA LEU A 87 -4.50 0.34 4.29
C LEU A 87 -4.42 0.48 5.81
N THR A 88 -4.18 -0.61 6.54
CA THR A 88 -3.94 -0.60 7.99
C THR A 88 -2.77 0.32 8.33
N PHE A 89 -1.68 0.25 7.56
CA PHE A 89 -0.51 1.10 7.78
C PHE A 89 -0.89 2.59 7.64
N ALA A 90 -1.58 2.96 6.55
CA ALA A 90 -2.04 4.33 6.35
C ALA A 90 -2.95 4.84 7.48
N LEU A 91 -3.92 4.03 7.90
CA LEU A 91 -4.81 4.35 9.03
C LEU A 91 -4.05 4.53 10.34
N SER A 92 -3.04 3.70 10.59
CA SER A 92 -2.20 3.82 11.78
C SER A 92 -1.35 5.11 11.79
N ARG A 93 -1.11 5.73 10.62
CA ARG A 93 -0.43 7.03 10.51
C ARG A 93 -1.41 8.21 10.60
N ALA A 94 -2.71 7.95 10.47
CA ALA A 94 -3.72 8.99 10.55
C ALA A 94 -3.82 9.51 11.98
N SER A 95 -3.40 10.76 12.20
CA SER A 95 -3.59 11.44 13.47
C SER A 95 -5.02 11.98 13.58
N HIS A 96 -6.02 11.08 13.53
CA HIS A 96 -7.44 11.43 13.53
C HIS A 96 -8.18 10.85 14.75
N PRO A 97 -8.95 11.65 15.52
CA PRO A 97 -9.65 11.18 16.73
C PRO A 97 -10.60 9.99 16.50
N ALA A 98 -11.15 9.87 15.29
CA ALA A 98 -12.01 8.74 14.93
C ALA A 98 -11.28 7.38 15.00
N ILE A 99 -9.97 7.34 14.79
CA ILE A 99 -9.18 6.10 14.98
C ILE A 99 -9.20 5.69 16.45
N THR A 100 -8.91 6.62 17.37
CA THR A 100 -8.98 6.34 18.81
C THR A 100 -10.38 5.94 19.24
N LYS A 101 -11.41 6.59 18.69
CA LYS A 101 -12.81 6.24 18.96
C LYS A 101 -13.11 4.80 18.51
N LEU A 102 -12.73 4.42 17.29
CA LEU A 102 -12.88 3.06 16.77
C LEU A 102 -12.24 2.01 17.69
N LEU A 103 -11.03 2.31 18.20
CA LEU A 103 -10.31 1.39 19.10
C LEU A 103 -10.94 1.30 20.50
N SER A 104 -11.63 2.36 20.94
CA SER A 104 -12.26 2.42 22.27
C SER A 104 -13.67 1.82 22.34
N GLU A 105 -14.35 1.66 21.20
CA GLU A 105 -15.69 1.07 21.13
C GLU A 105 -15.64 -0.46 21.29
N ASN A 106 -16.65 -1.04 21.95
CA ASN A 106 -16.73 -2.48 22.25
C ASN A 106 -16.89 -3.33 20.96
N ASP A 107 -16.52 -4.61 21.08
CA ASP A 107 -16.25 -5.60 20.00
C ASP A 107 -17.38 -5.97 19.02
N SER A 108 -18.47 -5.21 18.95
CA SER A 108 -19.65 -5.58 18.16
C SER A 108 -19.77 -4.95 16.76
N ILE A 109 -18.79 -4.16 16.32
CA ILE A 109 -18.82 -3.56 14.98
C ILE A 109 -18.27 -4.52 13.93
N THR A 110 -18.93 -4.60 12.78
CA THR A 110 -18.43 -5.34 11.62
C THR A 110 -17.38 -4.54 10.86
N SER A 111 -16.55 -5.21 10.04
CA SER A 111 -15.59 -4.58 9.12
C SER A 111 -16.23 -3.47 8.27
N ALA A 112 -17.40 -3.75 7.66
CA ALA A 112 -18.12 -2.79 6.84
C ALA A 112 -18.61 -1.57 7.64
N GLU A 113 -19.09 -1.75 8.87
CA GLU A 113 -19.51 -0.65 9.75
C GLU A 113 -18.33 0.21 10.19
N ALA A 114 -17.19 -0.42 10.54
CA ALA A 114 -15.96 0.27 10.86
C ALA A 114 -15.50 1.15 9.70
N ILE A 115 -15.43 0.59 8.49
CA ILE A 115 -15.03 1.35 7.29
C ILE A 115 -16.04 2.46 6.96
N LYS A 116 -17.33 2.19 7.07
CA LYS A 116 -18.37 3.23 6.87
C LYS A 116 -18.16 4.42 7.80
N PHE A 117 -17.91 4.16 9.08
CA PHE A 117 -17.61 5.20 10.06
C PHE A 117 -16.34 5.98 9.69
N LEU A 118 -15.25 5.30 9.36
CA LEU A 118 -13.98 5.95 8.97
C LEU A 118 -14.11 6.79 7.68
N ARG A 119 -14.91 6.34 6.71
CA ARG A 119 -15.19 7.09 5.48
C ARG A 119 -16.00 8.35 5.76
N GLN A 120 -17.03 8.27 6.59
CA GLN A 120 -17.84 9.43 6.99
C GLN A 120 -17.00 10.52 7.67
N GLU A 121 -16.03 10.10 8.48
CA GLU A 121 -15.10 11.02 9.17
C GLU A 121 -13.97 11.53 8.25
N SER A 122 -13.79 10.93 7.06
CA SER A 122 -12.67 11.21 6.15
C SER A 122 -11.32 11.17 6.88
N VAL A 123 -11.05 10.06 7.56
CA VAL A 123 -9.93 9.94 8.50
C VAL A 123 -8.54 10.13 7.88
N LEU A 124 -8.38 9.96 6.57
CA LEU A 124 -7.12 10.21 5.87
C LEU A 124 -7.06 11.60 5.22
N ARG A 125 -8.03 12.47 5.50
CA ARG A 125 -8.06 13.84 4.96
C ARG A 125 -6.79 14.61 5.29
N GLY A 126 -6.21 15.20 4.26
CA GLY A 126 -4.97 15.99 4.35
C GLY A 126 -3.69 15.17 4.18
N LEU A 127 -3.78 13.84 4.06
CA LEU A 127 -2.64 13.01 3.69
C LEU A 127 -2.48 12.96 2.17
N LYS A 128 -1.25 13.16 1.69
CA LYS A 128 -0.85 12.92 0.30
C LYS A 128 -0.13 11.58 0.20
N ILE A 129 -0.65 10.67 -0.62
CA ILE A 129 -0.18 9.29 -0.67
C ILE A 129 0.07 8.87 -2.13
N ILE A 130 1.10 8.08 -2.38
CA ILE A 130 1.28 7.39 -3.66
C ILE A 130 1.40 5.87 -3.48
N ASP A 131 0.65 5.14 -4.30
CA ASP A 131 0.75 3.69 -4.47
C ASP A 131 1.59 3.37 -5.71
N ILE A 132 2.77 2.79 -5.53
CA ILE A 132 3.70 2.47 -6.62
C ILE A 132 3.55 1.00 -7.01
N GLY A 133 3.39 0.74 -8.31
CA GLY A 133 3.06 -0.60 -8.81
C GLY A 133 1.63 -1.02 -8.50
N CYS A 134 0.67 -0.10 -8.66
CA CYS A 134 -0.71 -0.29 -8.23
C CYS A 134 -1.52 -1.30 -9.08
N SER A 135 -0.96 -1.76 -10.21
CA SER A 135 -1.65 -2.60 -11.20
C SER A 135 -2.93 -1.98 -11.76
N GLN A 136 -3.69 -2.76 -12.53
CA GLN A 136 -4.90 -2.27 -13.22
C GLN A 136 -6.05 -1.90 -12.28
N VAL A 137 -6.06 -2.49 -11.08
CA VAL A 137 -7.03 -2.22 -10.01
C VAL A 137 -6.25 -1.65 -8.81
N PRO A 138 -6.15 -0.32 -8.70
CA PRO A 138 -5.40 0.36 -7.63
C PRO A 138 -6.19 0.38 -6.31
N ALA A 139 -6.46 -0.81 -5.77
CA ALA A 139 -7.39 -1.01 -4.66
C ALA A 139 -7.04 -0.18 -3.42
N PHE A 140 -5.77 -0.16 -3.02
CA PHE A 140 -5.32 0.65 -1.88
C PHE A 140 -5.57 2.14 -2.13
N ALA A 141 -5.12 2.69 -3.27
CA ALA A 141 -5.22 4.12 -3.53
C ALA A 141 -6.68 4.60 -3.63
N VAL A 142 -7.55 3.81 -4.25
CA VAL A 142 -9.00 4.10 -4.30
C VAL A 142 -9.62 4.07 -2.91
N ALA A 143 -9.28 3.07 -2.09
CA ALA A 143 -9.76 2.98 -0.72
C ALA A 143 -9.26 4.16 0.14
N ALA A 144 -7.98 4.52 0.02
CA ALA A 144 -7.40 5.67 0.71
C ALA A 144 -8.08 6.98 0.28
N GLY A 145 -8.36 7.15 -1.01
CA GLY A 145 -9.13 8.28 -1.54
C GLY A 145 -10.55 8.34 -0.98
N ALA A 146 -11.23 7.19 -0.87
CA ALA A 146 -12.57 7.10 -0.26
C ALA A 146 -12.58 7.41 1.25
N LEU A 147 -11.43 7.34 1.91
CA LEU A 147 -11.20 7.79 3.29
C LEU A 147 -10.70 9.25 3.38
N GLY A 148 -10.63 9.97 2.26
CA GLY A 148 -10.31 11.39 2.20
C GLY A 148 -8.88 11.75 1.82
N ALA A 149 -8.01 10.78 1.53
CA ALA A 149 -6.63 11.07 1.12
C ALA A 149 -6.54 11.69 -0.28
N ASP A 150 -5.50 12.47 -0.51
CA ASP A 150 -5.04 12.85 -1.84
C ASP A 150 -4.19 11.71 -2.41
N ALA A 151 -4.85 10.72 -3.01
CA ALA A 151 -4.22 9.50 -3.49
C ALA A 151 -3.78 9.57 -4.96
N TYR A 152 -2.50 9.28 -5.18
CA TYR A 152 -1.86 9.16 -6.48
C TYR A 152 -1.46 7.70 -6.73
N THR A 153 -1.30 7.34 -8.00
CA THR A 153 -0.80 6.01 -8.38
C THR A 153 0.22 6.09 -9.49
N VAL A 154 1.11 5.10 -9.54
CA VAL A 154 2.01 4.89 -10.68
C VAL A 154 2.11 3.40 -10.98
N ASP A 155 2.10 3.07 -12.27
CA ASP A 155 2.41 1.73 -12.76
C ASP A 155 3.03 1.84 -14.16
N ALA A 156 3.75 0.80 -14.60
CA ALA A 156 4.30 0.75 -15.96
C ALA A 156 3.21 0.58 -17.03
N GLN A 157 2.02 0.13 -16.62
CA GLN A 157 0.83 0.01 -17.45
C GLN A 157 -0.29 0.92 -16.94
N ASP A 158 -1.21 1.26 -17.84
CA ASP A 158 -2.36 2.08 -17.48
C ASP A 158 -3.37 1.29 -16.62
N ILE A 159 -4.07 2.01 -15.73
CA ILE A 159 -5.14 1.44 -14.90
C ILE A 159 -6.47 1.40 -15.65
N ASN A 160 -7.42 0.60 -15.13
CA ASN A 160 -8.78 0.60 -15.65
C ASN A 160 -9.37 2.04 -15.56
N PRO A 161 -9.88 2.61 -16.68
CA PRO A 161 -10.37 3.98 -16.75
C PRO A 161 -11.40 4.36 -15.68
N GLU A 162 -12.18 3.40 -15.19
CA GLU A 162 -13.22 3.67 -14.19
C GLU A 162 -12.68 4.16 -12.85
N TYR A 163 -11.44 3.79 -12.50
CA TYR A 163 -10.79 4.17 -11.25
C TYR A 163 -10.07 5.52 -11.35
N LYS A 164 -9.71 5.99 -12.55
CA LYS A 164 -8.96 7.24 -12.76
C LYS A 164 -9.66 8.45 -12.13
N ARG A 165 -10.99 8.50 -12.24
CA ARG A 165 -11.81 9.59 -11.67
C ARG A 165 -11.88 9.59 -10.14
N LEU A 166 -11.48 8.49 -9.49
CA LEU A 166 -11.48 8.34 -8.04
C LEU A 166 -10.13 8.74 -7.40
N LEU A 167 -9.13 9.05 -8.23
CA LEU A 167 -7.76 9.35 -7.82
C LEU A 167 -7.42 10.81 -8.12
N LYS A 168 -6.40 11.34 -7.45
CA LYS A 168 -5.83 12.66 -7.80
C LYS A 168 -5.02 12.63 -9.08
N GLY A 169 -4.37 11.50 -9.34
CA GLY A 169 -3.61 11.30 -10.58
C GLY A 169 -3.11 9.86 -10.69
N HIS A 170 -3.06 9.37 -11.93
CA HIS A 170 -2.39 8.14 -12.30
C HIS A 170 -1.29 8.44 -13.31
N ILE A 171 -0.10 7.89 -13.11
CA ILE A 171 1.08 8.12 -13.91
C ILE A 171 1.51 6.79 -14.53
N VAL A 172 1.59 6.73 -15.86
CA VAL A 172 2.11 5.56 -16.58
C VAL A 172 3.62 5.73 -16.74
N LEU A 173 4.41 4.97 -15.99
CA LEU A 173 5.85 5.14 -15.90
C LEU A 173 6.55 3.87 -15.39
N ASP A 174 7.63 3.45 -16.06
CA ASP A 174 8.53 2.43 -15.53
C ASP A 174 9.37 3.04 -14.39
N LEU A 175 9.26 2.45 -13.20
CA LEU A 175 9.98 2.90 -12.01
C LEU A 175 11.50 2.74 -12.12
N ASN A 176 12.00 1.93 -13.07
CA ASN A 176 13.43 1.81 -13.38
C ASN A 176 13.92 2.83 -14.41
N ALA A 177 13.06 3.67 -14.97
CA ALA A 177 13.48 4.72 -15.88
C ALA A 177 14.41 5.73 -15.18
N GLU A 178 15.41 6.23 -15.90
CA GLU A 178 16.48 7.10 -15.36
C GLU A 178 15.94 8.30 -14.58
N HIS A 179 14.83 8.89 -15.04
CA HIS A 179 14.19 10.08 -14.46
C HIS A 179 12.88 9.78 -13.73
N ALA A 180 12.64 8.53 -13.32
CA ALA A 180 11.34 8.14 -12.76
C ALA A 180 10.95 8.99 -11.53
N ALA A 181 11.87 9.16 -10.58
CA ALA A 181 11.63 9.92 -9.36
C ALA A 181 11.34 11.42 -9.62
N GLU A 182 12.02 12.02 -10.61
CA GLU A 182 11.84 13.43 -10.98
C GLU A 182 10.48 13.67 -11.64
N ILE A 183 10.08 12.76 -12.54
CA ILE A 183 8.75 12.78 -13.18
C ILE A 183 7.68 12.65 -12.11
N LEU A 184 7.79 11.66 -11.21
CA LEU A 184 6.84 11.47 -10.13
C LEU A 184 6.74 12.71 -9.23
N ARG A 185 7.86 13.36 -8.90
CA ARG A 185 7.86 14.58 -8.09
C ARG A 185 7.14 15.72 -8.80
N LYS A 186 7.35 15.88 -10.10
CA LYS A 186 6.69 16.91 -10.91
C LYS A 186 5.18 16.70 -10.96
N GLU A 187 4.73 15.45 -11.18
CA GLU A 187 3.31 15.13 -11.33
C GLU A 187 2.53 15.13 -10.00
N THR A 188 3.20 14.81 -8.89
CA THR A 188 2.58 14.76 -7.54
C THR A 188 2.81 16.02 -6.70
N GLY A 189 3.75 16.87 -7.12
CA GLY A 189 4.29 17.98 -6.34
C GLY A 189 5.21 17.55 -5.19
N GLY A 190 5.50 16.26 -5.02
CA GLY A 190 6.26 15.74 -3.88
C GLY A 190 5.59 16.03 -2.52
N GLU A 191 6.41 16.14 -1.48
CA GLU A 191 6.00 16.36 -0.08
C GLU A 191 4.92 15.38 0.39
N LEU A 192 5.05 14.11 -0.01
CA LEU A 192 4.09 13.07 0.33
C LEU A 192 4.25 12.61 1.78
N ASP A 193 3.14 12.19 2.37
CA ASP A 193 3.08 11.58 3.71
C ASP A 193 3.46 10.10 3.66
N LEU A 194 3.06 9.42 2.58
CA LEU A 194 3.23 7.98 2.43
C LEU A 194 3.52 7.60 0.98
N VAL A 195 4.56 6.79 0.80
CA VAL A 195 4.85 6.02 -0.41
C VAL A 195 4.66 4.56 -0.04
N THR A 196 3.84 3.84 -0.81
CA THR A 196 3.52 2.45 -0.48
C THR A 196 3.57 1.53 -1.69
N GLU A 197 3.84 0.26 -1.42
CA GLU A 197 3.95 -0.82 -2.41
C GLU A 197 3.60 -2.17 -1.79
N SER A 198 2.70 -2.92 -2.42
CA SER A 198 2.35 -4.28 -2.00
C SER A 198 3.21 -5.34 -2.67
N VAL A 199 3.19 -5.40 -4.01
CA VAL A 199 3.97 -6.36 -4.79
C VAL A 199 4.39 -5.76 -6.12
N LEU A 200 5.69 -5.56 -6.30
CA LEU A 200 6.27 -5.24 -7.60
C LEU A 200 6.59 -6.51 -8.39
N GLY A 201 6.00 -6.61 -9.57
CA GLY A 201 6.24 -7.71 -10.49
C GLY A 201 5.67 -7.43 -11.87
N ALA A 202 6.19 -8.12 -12.87
CA ALA A 202 5.57 -8.19 -14.17
C ALA A 202 4.37 -9.15 -14.08
N GLY A 203 3.15 -8.60 -14.12
CA GLY A 203 1.94 -9.40 -14.29
C GLY A 203 1.97 -10.22 -15.60
N ARG A 204 1.07 -11.20 -15.75
CA ARG A 204 1.06 -12.10 -16.93
C ARG A 204 1.07 -11.38 -18.28
N ASN A 205 0.50 -10.17 -18.34
CA ASN A 205 0.37 -9.36 -19.55
C ASN A 205 1.44 -8.27 -19.68
N ALA A 206 2.37 -8.16 -18.73
CA ALA A 206 3.43 -7.17 -18.78
C ALA A 206 4.46 -7.49 -19.87
N PRO A 207 5.11 -6.47 -20.47
CA PRO A 207 6.22 -6.69 -21.39
C PRO A 207 7.29 -7.59 -20.76
N ARG A 208 7.82 -8.57 -21.52
CA ARG A 208 8.81 -9.54 -21.02
C ARG A 208 10.10 -8.92 -20.50
N ASN A 209 10.41 -7.70 -20.94
CA ASN A 209 11.59 -6.94 -20.54
C ASN A 209 11.33 -6.03 -19.32
N LEU A 210 10.09 -5.89 -18.86
CA LEU A 210 9.78 -5.12 -17.66
C LEU A 210 10.30 -5.87 -16.44
N LYS A 211 11.12 -5.19 -15.63
CA LYS A 211 11.68 -5.74 -14.40
C LYS A 211 11.12 -4.98 -13.21
N ALA A 212 10.88 -5.69 -12.10
CA ALA A 212 10.58 -5.03 -10.84
C ALA A 212 11.79 -4.19 -10.38
N PRO A 213 11.60 -2.96 -9.87
CA PRO A 213 12.69 -2.21 -9.27
C PRO A 213 13.17 -2.91 -7.99
N ASN A 214 14.45 -2.74 -7.66
CA ASN A 214 15.03 -3.24 -6.41
C ASN A 214 14.77 -2.25 -5.25
N SER A 215 15.10 -2.66 -4.02
CA SER A 215 14.89 -1.82 -2.82
C SER A 215 15.60 -0.47 -2.90
N ALA A 216 16.82 -0.40 -3.47
CA ALA A 216 17.54 0.86 -3.63
C ALA A 216 16.80 1.84 -4.55
N THR A 217 16.23 1.37 -5.67
CA THR A 217 15.40 2.19 -6.56
C THR A 217 14.14 2.67 -5.85
N VAL A 218 13.45 1.78 -5.11
CA VAL A 218 12.24 2.15 -4.34
C VAL A 218 12.55 3.20 -3.28
N ILE A 219 13.64 3.03 -2.52
CA ILE A 219 14.08 4.00 -1.51
C ILE A 219 14.44 5.34 -2.15
N LYS A 220 15.13 5.36 -3.30
CA LYS A 220 15.44 6.60 -4.03
C LYS A 220 14.18 7.36 -4.46
N ILE A 221 13.18 6.63 -4.98
CA ILE A 221 11.89 7.22 -5.34
C ILE A 221 11.22 7.80 -4.09
N ALA A 222 11.14 7.03 -3.01
CA ALA A 222 10.52 7.48 -1.77
C ALA A 222 11.24 8.70 -1.18
N ASP A 223 12.57 8.72 -1.20
CA ASP A 223 13.38 9.83 -0.72
C ASP A 223 13.08 11.13 -1.49
N THR A 224 12.86 11.02 -2.80
CA THR A 224 12.56 12.17 -3.65
C THR A 224 11.15 12.73 -3.41
N LEU A 225 10.21 11.87 -3.04
CA LEU A 225 8.78 12.19 -2.93
C LEU A 225 8.34 12.55 -1.51
N LEU A 226 8.90 11.90 -0.49
CA LEU A 226 8.46 12.06 0.89
C LEU A 226 8.96 13.36 1.50
N LYS A 227 8.07 14.00 2.25
CA LYS A 227 8.44 15.07 3.19
C LYS A 227 9.20 14.50 4.38
N LYS A 228 9.86 15.37 5.15
CA LYS A 228 10.40 14.99 6.46
C LYS A 228 9.29 14.50 7.39
N GLY A 229 9.51 13.34 7.99
CA GLY A 229 8.52 12.61 8.79
C GLY A 229 7.60 11.69 8.00
N GLY A 230 7.72 11.66 6.66
CA GLY A 230 6.97 10.77 5.79
C GLY A 230 7.45 9.31 5.86
N TYR A 231 6.64 8.42 5.31
CA TYR A 231 6.76 6.97 5.49
C TYR A 231 6.89 6.21 4.17
N LEU A 232 7.72 5.18 4.16
CA LEU A 232 7.80 4.17 3.10
C LEU A 232 7.34 2.82 3.65
N TYR A 233 6.26 2.28 3.08
CA TYR A 233 5.74 0.95 3.38
C TYR A 233 5.80 0.09 2.12
N SER A 234 6.83 -0.75 1.97
CA SER A 234 7.09 -1.50 0.74
C SER A 234 7.47 -2.94 1.07
N ALA A 235 6.78 -3.91 0.48
CA ALA A 235 7.14 -5.32 0.64
C ALA A 235 8.52 -5.64 0.04
N THR A 236 8.90 -4.96 -1.04
CA THR A 236 10.24 -5.05 -1.64
C THR A 236 11.32 -4.69 -0.61
N VAL A 237 11.14 -3.55 0.07
CA VAL A 237 12.05 -3.07 1.11
C VAL A 237 11.99 -3.94 2.36
N ASP A 238 10.80 -4.36 2.79
CA ASP A 238 10.60 -5.19 3.98
C ASP A 238 11.28 -6.57 3.85
N ARG A 239 11.24 -7.19 2.67
CA ARG A 239 11.96 -8.46 2.42
C ARG A 239 13.47 -8.36 2.63
N GLU A 240 14.05 -7.19 2.36
CA GLU A 240 15.48 -6.95 2.49
C GLU A 240 15.87 -6.44 3.89
N LEU A 241 15.04 -5.58 4.48
CA LEU A 241 15.37 -4.84 5.71
C LEU A 241 14.57 -5.24 6.94
N GLY A 242 13.46 -5.97 6.78
CA GLY A 242 12.54 -6.40 7.82
C GLY A 242 11.80 -5.26 8.51
N SER A 243 11.57 -4.14 7.81
CA SER A 243 10.88 -2.98 8.37
C SER A 243 10.38 -2.00 7.29
N ALA A 244 9.25 -1.34 7.59
CA ALA A 244 8.91 -0.05 7.00
C ALA A 244 9.95 1.02 7.38
N LEU A 245 10.05 2.10 6.59
CA LEU A 245 11.04 3.16 6.81
C LEU A 245 10.37 4.52 7.04
N LYS A 246 11.00 5.36 7.85
CA LYS A 246 10.62 6.76 8.10
C LYS A 246 11.73 7.69 7.65
N LYS A 247 11.38 8.75 6.93
CA LYS A 247 12.31 9.82 6.58
C LYS A 247 12.44 10.80 7.74
N VAL A 248 13.63 10.94 8.33
CA VAL A 248 13.90 11.79 9.50
C VAL A 248 14.59 13.10 9.15
N GLU A 249 15.23 13.18 7.99
CA GLU A 249 15.92 14.36 7.47
C GLU A 249 15.49 14.70 6.05
#